data_AF-A0A6P7GK74-F1
#
_entry.id   AF-A0A6P7GK74-F1
#
_cell.length_a   1.000
_cell.length_b   1.000
_cell.length_c   1.000
_cell.angle_alpha   90.00
_cell.angle_beta   90.00
_cell.angle_gamma   90.00
#
_symmetry.space_group_name_H-M   'P 1'
#
loop_
_entity.id
_entity.type
_entity.pdbx_description
1 polymer ?
#
loop_
_entity_poly.entity_id
_entity_poly.type
_entity_poly.pdbx_seq_one_letter_code
_entity_poly.pdbx_strand_id
1 'polypeptide(L)'
;MYPAPTRHPSSAGPPPQGGQIKFTIADTLERIKEEFNFLQAQYHTLKLECEKLASEKTEMQRHYVMYYEMSYGLNVEMHKQTEIAKRLNAIIAQVLPFLAQEHQQQVATAVERAKQVTMAELNSIIGQQQQQGLQQLLQ
;
A
#
# COMPACT_ATOMS: atom_id res chain seq x y z
N MET A 1 0.84 -13.90 -19.49
CA MET A 1 1.24 -14.22 -20.89
C MET A 1 2.65 -13.72 -21.09
N TYR A 2 3.65 -14.59 -20.90
CA TYR A 2 5.06 -14.27 -21.13
C TYR A 2 5.38 -14.41 -22.63
N PRO A 3 6.23 -13.57 -23.23
CA PRO A 3 6.61 -13.76 -24.63
C PRO A 3 7.60 -14.93 -24.73
N ALA A 4 7.37 -15.80 -25.71
CA ALA A 4 8.25 -16.92 -26.03
C ALA A 4 9.56 -16.43 -26.68
N PRO A 5 10.70 -17.12 -26.48
CA PRO A 5 11.94 -16.76 -27.16
C PRO A 5 11.87 -17.20 -28.62
N THR A 6 12.13 -16.26 -29.52
CA THR A 6 12.22 -16.41 -30.97
C THR A 6 13.31 -17.43 -31.34
N ARG A 7 12.92 -18.59 -31.90
CA ARG A 7 13.86 -19.50 -32.57
C ARG A 7 14.25 -18.91 -33.93
N HIS A 8 15.52 -18.64 -34.14
CA HIS A 8 16.06 -18.31 -35.46
C HIS A 8 16.00 -19.55 -36.39
N PRO A 9 15.62 -19.41 -37.68
CA PRO A 9 15.65 -20.51 -38.62
C PRO A 9 17.10 -20.78 -39.07
N SER A 10 17.54 -22.04 -38.95
CA SER A 10 18.80 -22.49 -39.55
C SER A 10 18.59 -22.69 -41.06
N SER A 11 19.31 -21.91 -41.87
CA SER A 11 19.41 -22.12 -43.31
C SER A 11 20.21 -23.40 -43.59
N ALA A 12 19.58 -24.34 -44.29
CA ALA A 12 20.20 -25.56 -44.76
C ALA A 12 21.27 -25.24 -45.82
N GLY A 13 22.53 -25.54 -45.51
CA GLY A 13 23.66 -25.56 -46.44
C GLY A 13 24.54 -26.78 -46.13
N PRO A 14 25.24 -27.35 -47.13
CA PRO A 14 25.93 -28.63 -46.99
C PRO A 14 27.08 -28.55 -45.96
N PRO A 15 27.39 -29.65 -45.24
CA PRO A 15 28.39 -29.61 -44.19
C PRO A 15 29.80 -29.49 -44.80
N PRO A 16 30.66 -28.56 -44.33
CA PRO A 16 32.07 -28.64 -44.64
C PRO A 16 32.66 -29.82 -43.87
N GLN A 17 33.23 -30.78 -44.61
CA GLN A 17 34.16 -31.76 -44.07
C GLN A 17 35.47 -31.04 -43.71
N GLY A 18 36.00 -31.31 -42.51
CA GLY A 18 37.39 -30.97 -42.17
C GLY A 18 37.54 -30.26 -40.83
N GLY A 19 37.95 -31.03 -39.82
CA GLY A 19 38.32 -30.53 -38.51
C GLY A 19 37.50 -31.16 -37.40
N GLN A 20 37.96 -32.31 -36.88
CA GLN A 20 37.61 -32.67 -35.51
C GLN A 20 38.07 -31.50 -34.64
N ILE A 21 37.12 -30.71 -34.11
CA ILE A 21 37.40 -29.71 -33.09
C ILE A 21 37.91 -30.49 -31.88
N LYS A 22 39.23 -30.70 -31.80
CA LYS A 22 39.89 -31.25 -30.64
C LYS A 22 39.86 -30.14 -29.59
N PHE A 23 38.76 -30.05 -28.85
CA PHE A 23 38.72 -29.30 -27.60
C PHE A 23 39.92 -29.73 -26.78
N THR A 24 40.86 -28.81 -26.56
CA THR A 24 41.97 -29.11 -25.68
C THR A 24 41.48 -29.04 -24.24
N ILE A 25 42.13 -29.77 -23.35
CA ILE A 25 41.84 -29.71 -21.91
C ILE A 25 41.96 -28.26 -21.42
N ALA A 26 42.89 -27.48 -21.98
CA ALA A 26 43.07 -26.06 -21.69
C ALA A 26 41.84 -25.21 -22.05
N ASP A 27 41.25 -25.40 -23.24
CA ASP A 27 40.03 -24.67 -23.66
C ASP A 27 38.85 -24.96 -22.73
N THR A 28 38.75 -26.22 -22.29
CA THR A 28 37.70 -26.65 -21.34
C THR A 28 37.89 -25.99 -19.98
N LEU A 29 39.13 -25.89 -19.49
CA LEU A 29 39.44 -25.24 -18.23
C LEU A 29 39.16 -23.72 -18.27
N GLU A 30 39.47 -23.04 -19.37
CA GLU A 30 39.16 -21.61 -19.51
C GLU A 30 37.65 -21.37 -19.56
N ARG A 31 36.90 -22.22 -20.29
CA ARG A 31 35.43 -22.15 -20.29
C ARG A 31 34.83 -22.37 -18.89
N ILE A 32 35.33 -23.35 -18.12
CA ILE A 32 34.88 -23.58 -16.74
C ILE A 32 35.15 -22.34 -15.88
N LYS A 33 36.30 -21.69 -16.04
CA LYS A 33 36.66 -20.48 -15.31
C LYS A 33 35.76 -19.30 -15.68
N GLU A 34 35.44 -19.12 -16.95
CA GLU A 34 34.49 -18.10 -17.40
C GLU A 34 33.08 -18.35 -16.85
N GLU A 35 32.59 -19.59 -16.92
CA GLU A 35 31.30 -19.99 -16.36
C GLU A 35 31.26 -19.80 -14.83
N PHE A 36 32.34 -20.12 -14.13
CA PHE A 36 32.47 -19.88 -12.69
C PHE A 36 32.47 -18.39 -12.33
N ASN A 37 33.24 -17.58 -13.06
CA ASN A 37 33.28 -16.13 -12.84
C ASN A 37 31.92 -15.49 -13.13
N PHE A 38 31.23 -15.93 -14.18
CA PHE A 38 29.87 -15.50 -14.49
C PHE A 38 28.90 -15.86 -13.36
N LEU A 39 28.96 -17.10 -12.86
CA LEU A 39 28.13 -17.53 -11.75
C LEU A 39 28.42 -16.75 -10.46
N GLN A 40 29.70 -16.48 -10.18
CA GLN A 40 30.12 -15.69 -9.03
C GLN A 40 29.58 -14.24 -9.10
N ALA A 41 29.62 -13.62 -10.28
CA ALA A 41 29.06 -12.29 -10.51
C ALA A 41 27.53 -12.29 -10.30
N GLN A 42 26.82 -13.27 -10.85
CA GLN A 42 25.37 -13.42 -10.66
C GLN A 42 25.00 -13.62 -9.18
N TYR A 43 25.77 -14.43 -8.45
CA TYR A 43 25.58 -14.63 -7.01
C TYR A 43 25.78 -13.33 -6.23
N HIS A 44 26.81 -12.54 -6.56
CA HIS A 44 27.06 -11.27 -5.89
C HIS A 44 25.91 -10.27 -6.11
N THR A 45 25.43 -10.14 -7.36
CA THR A 45 24.27 -9.31 -7.68
C THR A 45 23.03 -9.76 -6.90
N LEU A 46 22.74 -11.06 -6.90
CA LEU A 46 21.59 -11.60 -6.16
C LEU A 46 21.69 -11.33 -4.65
N LYS A 47 22.89 -11.45 -4.08
CA LYS A 47 23.11 -11.15 -2.65
C LYS A 47 22.75 -9.69 -2.33
N LEU A 48 23.20 -8.74 -3.15
CA LEU A 48 22.90 -7.32 -2.96
C LEU A 48 21.39 -7.05 -3.11
N GLU A 49 20.72 -7.70 -4.05
CA GLU A 49 19.26 -7.61 -4.20
C GLU A 49 18.53 -8.18 -2.98
N CYS A 50 19.00 -9.29 -2.41
CA CYS A 50 18.44 -9.84 -1.17
C CYS A 50 18.60 -8.89 0.03
N GLU A 51 19.76 -8.25 0.18
CA GLU A 51 20.01 -7.26 1.24
C GLU A 51 19.08 -6.04 1.08
N LYS A 52 18.90 -5.56 -0.16
CA LYS A 52 17.96 -4.49 -0.47
C LYS A 52 16.51 -4.88 -0.12
N LEU A 53 16.06 -6.07 -0.53
CA LEU A 53 14.73 -6.57 -0.23
C LEU A 53 14.49 -6.72 1.29
N ALA A 54 15.51 -7.13 2.04
CA ALA A 54 15.41 -7.20 3.50
C ALA A 54 15.20 -5.82 4.14
N SER A 55 15.88 -4.79 3.62
CA SER A 55 15.67 -3.40 4.05
C SER A 55 14.25 -2.92 3.71
N GLU A 56 13.81 -3.12 2.48
CA GLU A 56 12.45 -2.74 2.04
C GLU A 56 11.36 -3.44 2.85
N LYS A 57 11.55 -4.73 3.17
CA LYS A 57 10.65 -5.49 4.05
C LYS A 57 10.55 -4.87 5.44
N THR A 58 11.67 -4.43 6.00
CA THR A 58 11.70 -3.81 7.33
C THR A 58 10.99 -2.45 7.32
N GLU A 59 11.18 -1.65 6.28
CA GLU A 59 10.45 -0.40 6.08
C GLU A 59 8.94 -0.63 5.96
N MET A 60 8.55 -1.60 5.14
CA MET A 60 7.15 -1.99 4.97
C MET A 60 6.53 -2.44 6.29
N GLN A 61 7.27 -3.21 7.11
CA GLN A 61 6.81 -3.64 8.42
C GLN A 61 6.56 -2.45 9.35
N ARG A 62 7.43 -1.42 9.31
CA ARG A 62 7.24 -0.20 10.12
C ARG A 62 5.97 0.54 9.73
N HIS A 63 5.76 0.75 8.43
CA HIS A 63 4.53 1.36 7.94
C HIS A 63 3.30 0.53 8.29
N TYR A 64 3.38 -0.79 8.13
CA TYR A 64 2.28 -1.69 8.48
C TYR A 64 1.86 -1.55 9.94
N VAL A 65 2.81 -1.56 10.88
CA VAL A 65 2.52 -1.39 12.32
C VAL A 65 1.93 -0.01 12.60
N MET A 66 2.51 1.04 12.02
CA MET A 66 2.02 2.41 12.19
C MET A 66 0.56 2.56 11.72
N TYR A 67 0.22 2.05 10.54
CA TYR A 67 -1.15 2.08 10.04
C TYR A 67 -2.09 1.20 10.87
N TYR A 68 -1.63 0.05 11.35
CA TYR A 68 -2.44 -0.83 12.20
C TYR A 68 -2.85 -0.14 13.51
N GLU A 69 -1.89 0.48 14.21
CA GLU A 69 -2.14 1.21 15.46
C GLU A 69 -3.07 2.40 15.22
N MET A 70 -2.81 3.17 14.15
CA MET A 70 -3.64 4.31 13.78
C MET A 70 -5.08 3.87 13.45
N SER A 71 -5.27 2.83 12.63
CA SER A 71 -6.59 2.30 12.29
C SER A 71 -7.34 1.83 13.52
N TYR A 72 -6.67 1.20 14.47
CA TYR A 72 -7.30 0.78 15.73
C TYR A 72 -7.78 1.99 16.54
N GLY A 73 -6.93 3.01 16.71
CA GLY A 73 -7.29 4.25 17.42
C GLY A 73 -8.46 4.98 16.76
N LEU A 74 -8.42 5.13 15.43
CA LEU A 74 -9.51 5.72 14.65
C LEU A 74 -10.81 4.93 14.79
N ASN A 75 -10.74 3.60 14.79
CA ASN A 75 -11.91 2.74 14.92
C ASN A 75 -12.60 2.89 16.29
N VAL A 76 -11.81 2.95 17.37
CA VAL A 76 -12.33 3.19 18.72
C VAL A 76 -13.03 4.55 18.80
N GLU A 77 -12.38 5.61 18.30
CA GLU A 77 -12.96 6.95 18.37
C GLU A 77 -14.21 7.07 17.49
N MET A 78 -14.23 6.44 16.31
CA MET A 78 -15.41 6.37 15.44
C MET A 78 -16.60 5.75 16.18
N HIS A 79 -16.43 4.59 16.81
CA HIS A 79 -17.50 3.94 17.57
C HIS A 79 -17.94 4.79 18.77
N LYS A 80 -17.01 5.42 19.47
CA LYS A 80 -17.32 6.35 20.58
C LYS A 80 -18.17 7.53 20.11
N GLN A 81 -17.77 8.22 19.04
CA GLN A 81 -18.54 9.35 18.49
C GLN A 81 -19.91 8.91 17.96
N THR A 82 -20.00 7.71 17.37
CA THR A 82 -21.27 7.12 16.92
C THR A 82 -22.24 6.91 18.09
N GLU A 83 -21.75 6.37 19.20
CA GLU A 83 -22.56 6.16 20.41
C GLU A 83 -22.95 7.48 21.08
N ILE A 84 -22.05 8.46 21.11
CA ILE A 84 -22.36 9.82 21.59
C ILE A 84 -23.49 10.43 20.75
N ALA A 85 -23.37 10.41 19.42
CA ALA A 85 -24.39 10.95 18.52
C ALA A 85 -25.75 10.26 18.72
N LYS A 86 -25.76 8.93 18.88
CA LYS A 86 -26.96 8.15 19.17
C LYS A 86 -27.62 8.57 20.49
N ARG A 87 -26.84 8.72 21.55
CA ARG A 87 -27.35 9.15 22.88
C ARG A 87 -27.90 10.57 22.84
N LEU A 88 -27.20 11.50 22.20
CA LEU A 88 -27.66 12.88 22.02
C LEU A 88 -28.99 12.90 21.26
N ASN A 89 -29.10 12.14 20.17
CA ASN A 89 -30.35 12.04 19.41
C ASN A 89 -31.50 11.45 20.26
N ALA A 90 -31.21 10.44 21.10
CA ALA A 90 -32.21 9.88 22.00
C ALA A 90 -32.69 10.89 23.06
N ILE A 91 -31.78 11.67 23.64
CA ILE A 91 -32.12 12.74 24.59
C ILE A 91 -33.00 13.80 23.91
N ILE A 92 -32.65 14.23 22.70
CA ILE A 92 -33.45 15.22 21.96
C ILE A 92 -34.86 14.67 21.69
N ALA A 93 -34.98 13.41 21.28
CA ALA A 93 -36.28 12.77 21.07
C ALA A 93 -37.12 12.68 22.36
N GLN A 94 -36.49 12.46 23.52
CA GLN A 94 -37.16 12.46 24.82
C GLN A 94 -37.62 13.86 25.26
N VAL A 95 -36.87 14.91 24.93
CA VAL A 95 -37.19 16.29 25.29
C VAL A 95 -38.25 16.90 24.37
N LEU A 96 -38.33 16.44 23.11
CA LEU A 96 -39.21 17.00 22.08
C LEU A 96 -40.68 17.16 22.52
N PRO A 97 -41.34 16.18 23.16
CA PRO A 97 -42.75 16.29 23.54
C PRO A 97 -43.05 17.39 24.58
N PHE A 98 -42.03 17.90 25.27
CA PHE A 98 -42.17 18.95 26.28
C PHE A 98 -42.12 20.37 25.68
N LEU A 99 -41.85 20.50 24.38
CA LEU A 99 -41.81 21.78 23.68
C LEU A 99 -43.20 22.17 23.15
N ALA A 100 -43.42 23.47 22.94
CA ALA A 100 -44.59 23.95 22.20
C ALA A 100 -44.62 23.37 20.78
N GLN A 101 -45.82 23.15 20.23
CA GLN A 101 -46.02 22.45 18.96
C GLN A 101 -45.24 23.07 17.78
N GLU A 102 -45.13 24.40 17.74
CA GLU A 102 -44.33 25.10 16.73
C GLU A 102 -42.83 24.77 16.84
N HIS A 103 -42.29 24.74 18.07
CA HIS A 103 -40.88 24.43 18.32
C HIS A 103 -40.56 22.95 18.07
N GLN A 104 -41.52 22.05 18.28
CA GLN A 104 -41.32 20.62 18.00
C GLN A 104 -40.92 20.39 16.54
N GLN A 105 -41.64 21.00 15.60
CA GLN A 105 -41.35 20.85 14.17
C GLN A 105 -40.00 21.48 13.79
N GLN A 106 -39.67 22.64 14.35
CA GLN A 106 -38.39 23.30 14.09
C GLN A 106 -37.21 22.45 14.57
N VAL A 107 -37.29 21.92 15.80
CA VAL A 107 -36.24 21.07 16.36
C VAL A 107 -36.12 19.76 15.60
N ALA A 108 -37.23 19.10 15.24
CA ALA A 108 -37.20 17.87 14.48
C ALA A 108 -36.49 18.04 13.12
N THR A 109 -36.81 19.12 12.39
CA THR A 109 -36.16 19.44 11.11
C THR A 109 -34.67 19.75 11.29
N ALA A 110 -34.31 20.50 12.34
CA ALA A 110 -32.91 20.85 12.62
C ALA A 110 -32.06 19.61 12.94
N VAL A 111 -32.58 18.68 13.74
CA VAL A 111 -31.91 17.41 14.07
C VAL A 111 -31.68 16.56 12.82
N GLU A 112 -32.66 16.50 11.91
CA GLU A 112 -32.51 15.74 10.68
C GLU A 112 -31.42 16.33 9.79
N ARG A 113 -31.39 17.66 9.65
CA ARG A 113 -30.31 18.34 8.91
C ARG A 113 -28.94 18.13 9.55
N ALA A 114 -28.85 18.15 10.89
CA ALA A 114 -27.60 17.96 11.62
C ALA A 114 -26.98 16.57 11.41
N LYS A 115 -27.80 15.54 11.15
CA LYS A 115 -27.31 14.18 10.82
C LYS A 115 -26.78 14.05 9.39
N GLN A 116 -27.16 14.96 8.51
CA GLN A 116 -26.77 14.92 7.10
C GLN A 116 -25.45 15.68 6.91
N VAL A 117 -24.33 14.98 6.93
CA VAL A 117 -23.04 15.58 6.61
C VAL A 117 -22.74 15.34 5.13
N THR A 118 -22.56 16.42 4.38
CA THR A 118 -22.18 16.36 2.96
C THR A 118 -20.68 16.10 2.80
N MET A 119 -20.27 15.59 1.64
CA MET A 119 -18.85 15.37 1.34
C MET A 119 -18.04 16.68 1.36
N ALA A 120 -18.65 17.81 0.98
CA ALA A 120 -17.99 19.11 1.04
C ALA A 120 -17.71 19.55 2.48
N GLU A 121 -18.69 19.41 3.37
CA GLU A 121 -18.53 19.69 4.81
C GLU A 121 -17.49 18.76 5.43
N LEU A 122 -17.57 17.45 5.12
CA LEU A 122 -16.61 16.46 5.62
C LEU A 122 -15.17 16.79 5.18
N ASN A 123 -14.96 17.09 3.90
CA ASN A 123 -13.63 17.45 3.38
C ASN A 123 -13.11 18.74 4.01
N SER A 124 -13.98 19.72 4.27
CA SER A 124 -13.59 20.95 4.96
C SER A 124 -13.12 20.69 6.39
N ILE A 125 -13.83 19.85 7.14
CA ILE A 125 -13.47 19.48 8.52
C ILE A 125 -12.14 18.72 8.55
N ILE A 126 -11.96 17.73 7.67
CA ILE A 126 -10.70 16.96 7.59
C ILE A 126 -9.52 17.89 7.28
N GLY A 127 -9.69 18.83 6.34
CA GLY A 127 -8.67 19.81 5.99
C GLY A 127 -8.29 20.73 7.16
N GLN A 128 -9.26 21.18 7.95
CA GLN A 128 -9.00 21.98 9.15
C GLN A 128 -8.25 21.18 10.23
N GLN A 129 -8.64 19.93 10.47
CA GLN A 129 -7.99 19.06 11.44
C GLN A 129 -6.52 18.79 11.07
N GLN A 130 -6.24 18.61 9.78
CA GLN A 130 -4.88 18.40 9.27
C GLN A 130 -3.98 19.62 9.52
N GLN A 131 -4.50 20.83 9.31
CA GLN A 131 -3.76 22.07 9.60
C GLN A 131 -3.47 22.23 11.10
N GLN A 132 -4.43 21.90 11.97
CA GLN A 132 -4.24 21.97 13.42
C GLN A 132 -3.21 20.94 13.92
N GLY A 133 -3.25 19.71 13.40
CA GLY A 133 -2.27 18.68 13.75
C GLY A 133 -0.83 19.08 13.38
N LEU A 134 -0.64 19.72 12.23
CA LEU A 134 0.66 20.25 11.82
C LEU A 134 1.14 21.38 12.74
N GLN A 135 0.25 22.25 13.21
CA GLN A 135 0.61 23.33 14.15
C GLN A 135 1.03 22.83 15.54
N GLN A 136 0.53 21.67 15.97
CA GLN A 136 0.92 21.06 17.25
C GLN A 136 2.27 20.35 17.19
N LEU A 137 2.69 19.91 16.00
CA LEU A 137 4.00 19.29 15.77
C LEU A 137 5.15 20.28 15.62
N LEU A 138 4.83 21.56 15.38
CA LEU A 138 5.79 22.65 15.19
C LEU A 138 6.07 23.47 16.47
N GLN A 139 5.41 23.14 17.58
CA GLN A 139 5.63 23.72 18.92
C GLN A 139 6.35 22.71 19.81
#